data_AF-A0A5P8N7K1-F1
#
_entry.id   AF-A0A5P8N7K1-F1
#
_cell.length_a   1.000
_cell.length_b   1.000
_cell.length_c   1.000
_cell.angle_alpha   90.00
_cell.angle_beta   90.00
_cell.angle_gamma   90.00
#
_symmetry.space_group_name_H-M   'P 1'
#
loop_
_entity.id
_entity.type
_entity.pdbx_description
1 polymer ?
#
loop_
_entity_poly.entity_id
_entity_poly.type
_entity_poly.pdbx_seq_one_letter_code
_entity_poly.pdbx_strand_id
1 'polypeptide(L)'
;KKEDGKIIGKHIGAHFFTKGQRKGLKIGGYKFPLFVIEKDIKNNILYVGMGKNHPGLYTKVVLIKKKNIHWINPNHDFFKKEVKCRIRYRQKLQKATLYKKKNKIYVEFEIPQLAVNAGQFIVWYINNEVIGSGRIG
;
A
#
# COMPACT_ATOMS: atom_id res chain seq x y z
N LYS A 1 0.01 15.77 7.34
CA LYS A 1 -0.66 16.87 6.58
C LYS A 1 0.40 17.86 6.13
N LYS A 2 0.10 18.78 5.21
CA LYS A 2 1.07 19.79 4.73
C LYS A 2 1.61 20.65 5.89
N GLU A 3 0.78 20.90 6.89
CA GLU A 3 1.11 21.63 8.13
C GLU A 3 2.14 20.92 9.01
N ASP A 4 2.22 19.59 8.96
CA ASP A 4 3.14 18.79 9.79
C ASP A 4 4.57 18.75 9.24
N GLY A 5 4.83 19.44 8.13
CA GLY A 5 6.08 19.34 7.39
C GLY A 5 6.65 20.70 6.96
N LYS A 6 7.90 20.68 6.52
CA LYS A 6 8.56 21.83 5.89
C LYS A 6 8.90 21.51 4.43
N ILE A 7 9.02 22.55 3.60
CA ILE A 7 9.52 22.39 2.24
C ILE A 7 11.03 22.14 2.31
N ILE A 8 11.50 21.06 1.69
CA ILE A 8 12.91 20.64 1.75
C ILE A 8 13.57 20.54 0.36
N GLY A 9 12.84 20.81 -0.71
CA GLY A 9 13.34 20.70 -2.07
C GLY A 9 12.24 20.72 -3.13
N LYS A 10 12.66 20.54 -4.39
CA LYS A 10 11.79 20.42 -5.57
C LYS A 10 12.03 19.07 -6.24
N HIS A 11 11.07 18.62 -7.05
CA HIS A 11 11.17 17.38 -7.81
C HIS A 11 10.63 17.54 -9.23
N ILE A 12 10.98 16.60 -10.11
CA ILE A 12 10.55 16.58 -11.52
C ILE A 12 9.07 16.23 -11.74
N GLY A 13 8.35 15.82 -10.69
CA GLY A 13 6.92 15.51 -10.72
C GLY A 13 6.60 14.36 -9.78
N ALA A 14 5.53 14.46 -8.99
CA ALA A 14 5.21 13.46 -7.96
C ALA A 14 4.96 12.06 -8.54
N HIS A 15 4.47 11.97 -9.78
CA HIS A 15 4.19 10.71 -10.47
C HIS A 15 5.46 9.87 -10.76
N PHE A 16 6.64 10.48 -10.83
CA PHE A 16 7.92 9.79 -11.06
C PHE A 16 8.48 9.08 -9.83
N PHE A 17 7.84 9.22 -8.66
CA PHE A 17 8.31 8.64 -7.41
C PHE A 17 7.42 7.49 -6.95
N THR A 18 7.97 6.56 -6.17
CA THR A 18 7.22 5.43 -5.59
C THR A 18 7.29 5.44 -4.08
N LYS A 19 6.21 5.09 -3.36
CA LYS A 19 6.23 5.00 -1.89
C LYS A 19 7.29 3.98 -1.47
N GLY A 20 8.12 4.34 -0.50
CA GLY A 20 9.31 3.59 -0.07
C GLY A 20 10.59 3.89 -0.87
N GLN A 21 10.55 4.74 -1.89
CA GLN A 21 11.75 5.12 -2.64
C GLN A 21 12.70 5.96 -1.79
N ARG A 22 13.99 5.57 -1.78
CA ARG A 22 15.09 6.33 -1.17
C ARG A 22 15.94 7.07 -2.20
N LYS A 23 16.38 6.37 -3.25
CA LYS A 23 17.29 6.90 -4.27
C LYS A 23 16.56 7.89 -5.18
N GLY A 24 17.29 8.84 -5.74
CA GLY A 24 16.75 9.83 -6.68
C GLY A 24 16.06 11.05 -6.05
N LEU A 25 16.00 11.15 -4.71
CA LEU A 25 15.47 12.33 -4.02
C LEU A 25 16.42 13.55 -4.08
N LYS A 26 17.73 13.31 -4.31
CA LYS A 26 18.78 14.36 -4.38
C LYS A 26 18.77 15.36 -3.21
N ILE A 27 18.35 14.92 -2.02
CA ILE A 27 18.31 15.72 -0.80
C ILE A 27 19.20 15.05 0.26
N GLY A 28 20.21 15.78 0.73
CA GLY A 28 21.16 15.37 1.78
C GLY A 28 21.01 16.19 3.06
N GLY A 29 21.90 15.98 4.03
CA GLY A 29 21.97 16.79 5.27
C GLY A 29 21.04 16.34 6.41
N TYR A 30 20.44 15.15 6.32
CA TYR A 30 19.57 14.60 7.37
C TYR A 30 20.26 13.46 8.13
N LYS A 31 19.98 13.35 9.44
CA LYS A 31 20.53 12.32 10.33
C LYS A 31 20.30 10.89 9.82
N PHE A 32 19.14 10.65 9.21
CA PHE A 32 18.83 9.39 8.54
C PHE A 32 18.35 9.63 7.10
N PRO A 33 18.44 8.62 6.23
CA PRO A 33 17.98 8.72 4.86
C PRO A 33 16.49 9.05 4.78
N LEU A 34 16.11 9.86 3.79
CA LEU A 34 14.72 10.15 3.47
C LEU A 34 14.13 9.08 2.57
N PHE A 35 12.85 8.78 2.80
CA PHE A 35 12.05 7.86 1.99
C PHE A 35 10.76 8.56 1.60
N VAL A 36 10.26 8.28 0.39
CA VAL A 36 8.92 8.72 -0.01
C VAL A 36 7.88 7.99 0.84
N ILE A 37 7.09 8.74 1.61
CA ILE A 37 6.04 8.19 2.48
C ILE A 37 4.65 8.37 1.90
N GLU A 38 4.42 9.40 1.08
CA GLU A 38 3.14 9.62 0.43
C GLU A 38 3.27 10.51 -0.80
N LYS A 39 2.31 10.42 -1.71
CA LYS A 39 2.22 11.26 -2.90
C LYS A 39 0.84 11.88 -3.02
N ASP A 40 0.82 13.18 -3.23
CA ASP A 40 -0.37 13.89 -3.67
C ASP A 40 -0.18 14.29 -5.13
N ILE A 41 -0.73 13.48 -6.04
CA ILE A 41 -0.60 13.71 -7.47
C ILE A 41 -1.38 14.96 -7.91
N LYS A 42 -2.53 15.23 -7.26
CA LYS A 42 -3.39 16.36 -7.61
C LYS A 42 -2.71 17.70 -7.31
N ASN A 43 -2.08 17.80 -6.15
CA ASN A 43 -1.36 19.01 -5.74
C ASN A 43 0.13 18.97 -6.12
N ASN A 44 0.59 17.89 -6.78
CA ASN A 44 1.98 17.64 -7.14
C ASN A 44 2.95 17.75 -5.93
N ILE A 45 2.55 17.17 -4.78
CA ILE A 45 3.34 17.16 -3.54
C ILE A 45 3.91 15.76 -3.29
N LEU A 46 5.20 15.69 -3.02
CA LEU A 46 5.88 14.49 -2.55
C LEU A 46 6.17 14.61 -1.04
N TYR A 47 5.56 13.74 -0.24
CA TYR A 47 5.86 13.67 1.19
C TYR A 47 6.99 12.69 1.42
N VAL A 48 8.00 13.12 2.18
CA VAL A 48 9.12 12.26 2.58
C VAL A 48 9.22 12.18 4.10
N GLY A 49 9.64 11.02 4.59
CA GLY A 49 9.87 10.75 6.00
C GLY A 49 11.29 10.26 6.24
N MET A 50 11.83 10.59 7.40
CA MET A 50 13.19 10.22 7.78
C MET A 50 13.23 8.81 8.39
N GLY A 51 14.13 7.97 7.89
CA GLY A 51 14.39 6.62 8.41
C GLY A 51 13.54 5.51 7.78
N LYS A 52 14.11 4.31 7.73
CA LYS A 52 13.50 3.12 7.09
C LYS A 52 12.25 2.58 7.81
N ASN A 53 12.07 2.95 9.09
CA ASN A 53 10.96 2.53 9.93
C ASN A 53 9.90 3.63 10.11
N HIS A 54 9.95 4.69 9.29
CA HIS A 54 9.01 5.80 9.43
C HIS A 54 7.56 5.29 9.30
N PRO A 55 6.64 5.65 10.22
CA PRO A 55 5.28 5.10 10.27
C PRO A 55 4.50 5.33 8.97
N GLY A 56 4.74 6.46 8.29
CA GLY A 56 4.15 6.75 6.97
C GLY A 56 4.52 5.76 5.85
N LEU A 57 5.53 4.91 6.02
CA LEU A 57 5.85 3.83 5.08
C LEU A 57 4.93 2.63 5.22
N TYR A 58 4.26 2.46 6.35
CA TYR A 58 3.45 1.30 6.65
C TYR A 58 1.98 1.54 6.33
N THR A 59 1.28 0.50 5.90
CA THR A 59 -0.14 0.54 5.55
C THR A 59 -0.87 -0.57 6.30
N LYS A 60 -1.82 -0.18 7.16
CA LYS A 60 -2.66 -1.12 7.91
C LYS A 60 -3.85 -1.60 7.09
N VAL A 61 -4.45 -0.73 6.29
CA VAL A 61 -5.66 -1.03 5.50
C VAL A 61 -5.46 -0.59 4.06
N VAL A 62 -5.82 -1.45 3.11
CA VAL A 62 -5.97 -1.08 1.70
C VAL A 62 -7.40 -1.26 1.23
N LEU A 63 -7.77 -0.47 0.23
CA LEU A 63 -9.08 -0.50 -0.41
C LEU A 63 -8.94 -1.01 -1.83
N ILE A 64 -9.82 -1.92 -2.22
CA ILE A 64 -9.87 -2.48 -3.58
C ILE A 64 -11.28 -2.36 -4.10
N LYS A 65 -11.45 -1.73 -5.27
CA LYS A 65 -12.75 -1.56 -5.93
C LYS A 65 -13.21 -2.91 -6.50
N LYS A 66 -14.51 -3.20 -6.49
CA LYS A 66 -15.11 -4.45 -6.99
C LYS A 66 -14.64 -4.81 -8.41
N LYS A 67 -14.52 -3.82 -9.30
CA LYS A 67 -14.01 -4.00 -10.67
C LYS A 67 -12.56 -4.47 -10.77
N ASN A 68 -11.78 -4.30 -9.71
CA ASN A 68 -10.37 -4.71 -9.64
C ASN A 68 -10.20 -6.06 -8.93
N ILE A 69 -11.29 -6.75 -8.59
CA ILE A 69 -11.29 -8.01 -7.83
C ILE A 69 -11.52 -9.16 -8.80
N HIS A 70 -10.74 -10.21 -8.64
CA HIS A 70 -10.91 -11.47 -9.35
C HIS A 70 -11.01 -12.61 -8.35
N TRP A 71 -12.14 -13.30 -8.34
CA TRP A 71 -12.35 -14.50 -7.53
C TRP A 71 -12.17 -15.75 -8.39
N ILE A 72 -11.54 -16.78 -7.83
CA ILE A 72 -11.44 -18.08 -8.52
C ILE A 72 -12.80 -18.78 -8.50
N ASN A 73 -13.47 -18.78 -7.35
CA ASN A 73 -14.88 -19.17 -7.26
C ASN A 73 -15.76 -17.91 -7.28
N PRO A 74 -16.59 -17.70 -8.33
CA PRO A 74 -17.40 -16.50 -8.47
C PRO A 74 -18.46 -16.34 -7.37
N ASN A 75 -18.88 -17.44 -6.74
CA ASN A 75 -19.91 -17.45 -5.69
C ASN A 75 -19.33 -17.17 -4.29
N HIS A 76 -18.40 -16.22 -4.19
CA HIS A 76 -17.80 -15.81 -2.92
C HIS A 76 -18.67 -14.74 -2.24
N ASP A 77 -19.59 -15.18 -1.39
CA ASP A 77 -20.34 -14.27 -0.53
C ASP A 77 -19.86 -14.30 0.93
N PHE A 78 -19.61 -13.11 1.45
CA PHE A 78 -19.09 -12.90 2.81
C PHE A 78 -19.21 -11.42 3.16
N PHE A 79 -19.42 -11.13 4.44
CA PHE A 79 -19.27 -9.76 4.96
C PHE A 79 -17.85 -9.51 5.49
N LYS A 80 -17.35 -10.48 6.27
CA LYS A 80 -16.01 -10.49 6.87
C LYS A 80 -15.36 -11.84 6.59
N LYS A 81 -14.07 -11.86 6.25
CA LYS A 81 -13.32 -13.11 6.04
C LYS A 81 -11.86 -12.98 6.43
N GLU A 82 -11.39 -13.88 7.29
CA GLU A 82 -9.97 -13.99 7.61
C GLU A 82 -9.25 -14.77 6.51
N VAL A 83 -8.11 -14.23 6.07
CA VAL A 83 -7.30 -14.79 4.99
C VAL A 83 -5.83 -14.65 5.30
N LYS A 84 -5.03 -15.44 4.60
CA LYS A 84 -3.62 -15.11 4.37
C LYS A 84 -3.50 -14.35 3.06
N CYS A 85 -2.53 -13.46 2.93
CA CYS A 85 -2.33 -12.70 1.71
C CYS A 85 -0.87 -12.35 1.46
N ARG A 86 -0.55 -11.96 0.23
CA ARG A 86 0.73 -11.35 -0.11
C ARG A 86 0.51 -10.25 -1.16
N ILE A 87 1.29 -9.19 -1.06
CA ILE A 87 1.25 -8.05 -1.99
C ILE A 87 2.47 -8.00 -2.93
N ARG A 88 3.46 -8.85 -2.67
CA ARG A 88 4.67 -8.99 -3.48
C ARG A 88 4.95 -10.46 -3.75
N TYR A 89 5.51 -10.73 -4.92
CA TYR A 89 5.97 -12.06 -5.27
C TYR A 89 7.04 -12.53 -4.25
N ARG A 90 6.98 -13.82 -3.88
CA ARG A 90 7.84 -14.47 -2.86
C ARG A 90 7.79 -13.87 -1.45
N GLN A 91 6.93 -12.89 -1.18
CA GLN A 91 6.68 -12.45 0.19
C GLN A 91 6.02 -13.59 0.99
N LYS A 92 6.47 -13.80 2.23
CA LYS A 92 5.79 -14.68 3.18
C LYS A 92 4.34 -14.23 3.37
N LEU A 93 3.41 -15.20 3.43
CA LEU A 93 2.00 -14.92 3.66
C LEU A 93 1.79 -14.12 4.96
N GLN A 94 0.94 -13.11 4.88
CA GLN A 94 0.57 -12.21 5.97
C GLN A 94 -0.90 -12.42 6.30
N LYS A 95 -1.24 -12.43 7.59
CA LYS A 95 -2.64 -12.49 8.02
C LYS A 95 -3.34 -11.18 7.72
N ALA A 96 -4.58 -11.27 7.24
CA ALA A 96 -5.42 -10.12 6.98
C ALA A 96 -6.91 -10.47 7.08
N THR A 97 -7.72 -9.45 7.29
CA THR A 97 -9.18 -9.55 7.29
C THR A 97 -9.75 -8.78 6.12
N LEU A 98 -10.58 -9.45 5.31
CA LEU A 98 -11.35 -8.85 4.24
C LEU A 98 -12.70 -8.38 4.78
N TYR A 99 -13.07 -7.14 4.50
CA TYR A 99 -14.40 -6.60 4.75
C TYR A 99 -15.04 -6.19 3.42
N LYS A 100 -16.11 -6.89 3.02
CA LYS A 100 -16.86 -6.60 1.80
C LYS A 100 -17.90 -5.52 2.10
N LYS A 101 -17.86 -4.41 1.34
CA LYS A 101 -18.85 -3.33 1.41
C LYS A 101 -19.29 -2.93 0.02
N LYS A 102 -20.54 -3.20 -0.35
CA LYS A 102 -21.18 -2.86 -1.64
C LYS A 102 -20.28 -3.14 -2.85
N ASN A 103 -19.49 -2.13 -3.26
CA ASN A 103 -18.63 -2.15 -4.44
C ASN A 103 -17.13 -2.11 -4.13
N LYS A 104 -16.72 -2.45 -2.90
CA LYS A 104 -15.33 -2.39 -2.45
C LYS A 104 -15.02 -3.47 -1.42
N ILE A 105 -13.75 -3.83 -1.31
CA ILE A 105 -13.20 -4.64 -0.23
C ILE A 105 -12.13 -3.83 0.49
N TYR A 106 -12.21 -3.82 1.82
CA TYR A 106 -11.15 -3.36 2.69
C TYR A 106 -10.33 -4.58 3.11
N VAL A 107 -9.03 -4.50 2.94
CA VAL A 107 -8.10 -5.52 3.43
C VAL A 107 -7.34 -4.90 4.60
N GLU A 108 -7.62 -5.37 5.79
CA GLU A 108 -6.94 -4.97 7.01
C GLU A 108 -5.86 -5.99 7.34
N PHE A 109 -4.60 -5.58 7.32
CA PHE A 109 -3.49 -6.46 7.68
C PHE A 109 -3.37 -6.56 9.21
N GLU A 110 -3.10 -7.75 9.72
CA GLU A 110 -2.81 -7.92 11.15
C GLU A 110 -1.53 -7.16 11.53
N ILE A 111 -0.49 -7.28 10.71
CA ILE A 111 0.74 -6.49 10.80
C ILE A 111 0.79 -5.48 9.65
N PRO A 112 0.99 -4.17 9.91
CA PRO A 112 1.09 -3.17 8.85
C PRO A 112 2.15 -3.51 7.80
N GLN A 113 1.79 -3.35 6.53
CA GLN A 113 2.65 -3.73 5.41
C GLN A 113 3.44 -2.54 4.87
N LEU A 114 4.72 -2.77 4.57
CA LEU A 114 5.64 -1.72 4.12
C LEU A 114 5.41 -1.37 2.64
N ALA A 115 5.33 -0.08 2.34
CA ALA A 115 5.36 0.50 0.99
C ALA A 115 4.40 -0.21 0.02
N VAL A 116 3.12 -0.25 0.42
CA VAL A 116 2.02 -0.73 -0.42
C VAL A 116 1.67 0.36 -1.43
N ASN A 117 1.74 0.02 -2.72
CA ASN A 117 1.58 0.98 -3.81
C ASN A 117 0.33 0.67 -4.65
N ALA A 118 -0.33 1.71 -5.15
CA ALA A 118 -1.35 1.56 -6.17
C ALA A 118 -0.76 0.89 -7.43
N GLY A 119 -1.54 0.05 -8.09
CA GLY A 119 -1.13 -0.81 -9.20
C GLY A 119 -0.62 -2.19 -8.77
N GLN A 120 -0.20 -2.38 -7.52
CA GLN A 120 0.18 -3.71 -7.03
C GLN A 120 -1.04 -4.62 -6.89
N PHE A 121 -0.82 -5.92 -6.99
CA PHE A 121 -1.83 -6.94 -6.73
C PHE A 121 -1.67 -7.50 -5.33
N ILE A 122 -2.79 -7.70 -4.63
CA ILE A 122 -2.87 -8.58 -3.48
C ILE A 122 -3.47 -9.91 -3.91
N VAL A 123 -2.92 -11.01 -3.39
CA VAL A 123 -3.45 -12.36 -3.61
C VAL A 123 -3.87 -12.91 -2.26
N TRP A 124 -5.07 -13.48 -2.17
CA TRP A 124 -5.65 -14.03 -0.94
C TRP A 124 -5.67 -15.55 -0.95
N TYR A 125 -5.48 -16.11 0.23
CA TYR A 125 -5.32 -17.53 0.47
C TYR A 125 -6.16 -17.99 1.66
N ILE A 126 -6.75 -19.18 1.55
CA ILE A 126 -7.37 -19.93 2.65
C ILE A 126 -6.86 -21.36 2.54
N ASN A 127 -6.43 -21.96 3.65
CA ASN A 127 -5.91 -23.34 3.66
C ASN A 127 -4.83 -23.61 2.59
N ASN A 128 -3.99 -22.61 2.31
CA ASN A 128 -2.94 -22.60 1.27
C ASN A 128 -3.43 -22.58 -0.19
N GLU A 129 -4.73 -22.55 -0.42
CA GLU A 129 -5.32 -22.38 -1.74
C GLU A 129 -5.51 -20.90 -2.07
N VAL A 130 -5.29 -20.51 -3.32
CA VAL A 130 -5.64 -19.16 -3.79
C VAL A 130 -7.16 -19.09 -3.89
N ILE A 131 -7.77 -18.05 -3.30
CA ILE A 131 -9.21 -17.82 -3.42
C ILE A 131 -9.54 -16.68 -4.38
N GLY A 132 -8.59 -15.77 -4.59
CA GLY A 132 -8.76 -14.62 -5.45
C GLY A 132 -7.61 -13.62 -5.34
N SER A 133 -7.74 -12.53 -6.08
CA SER A 133 -6.80 -11.42 -6.08
C SER A 133 -7.51 -10.08 -6.27
N GLY A 134 -6.77 -8.99 -6.02
CA GLY A 134 -7.26 -7.65 -6.26
C GLY A 134 -6.15 -6.67 -6.60
N ARG A 135 -6.41 -5.77 -7.56
CA ARG A 135 -5.48 -4.66 -7.88
C ARG A 135 -5.73 -3.48 -6.94
N ILE A 136 -4.72 -3.12 -6.17
CA ILE A 136 -4.72 -2.00 -5.22
C ILE A 136 -4.79 -0.68 -6.01
N GLY A 137 -5.74 0.21 -5.69
CA GLY A 137 -5.91 1.53 -6.35
C GLY A 137 -7.36 1.96 -6.59
#